data_AF-A0A847WWL7-F1
#
_entry.id   AF-A0A847WWL7-F1
#
_cell.length_a   1.000
_cell.length_b   1.000
_cell.length_c   1.000
_cell.angle_alpha   90.00
_cell.angle_beta   90.00
_cell.angle_gamma   90.00
#
_symmetry.space_group_name_H-M   'P 1'
#
loop_
_entity.id
_entity.type
_entity.pdbx_description
1 polymer ?
#
loop_
_entity_poly.entity_id
_entity_poly.type
_entity_poly.pdbx_seq_one_letter_code
_entity_poly.pdbx_strand_id
1 'polypeptide(L)'
;MGGPFTPSNFGETFSIWDNQYEENFFVGVGYQHFLYSYGSFRLGVEAGIGLRAGENGSAEVWGGTVAQLTNFDIGALNITPSIIFGLSAVTDYVGVEADRVAALGHPAPVLFYFTPEIAISSDTNPEWEAFVRIQHRSGGFGTIAEIDASNAPVVGFRYRF
;
A
#
# COMPACT_ATOMS: atom_id res chain seq x y z
N MET A 1 -8.00 -0.27 -6.95
CA MET A 1 -7.96 -0.43 -5.48
C MET A 1 -8.21 0.92 -4.83
N GLY A 2 -8.68 0.98 -3.58
CA GLY A 2 -8.88 2.23 -2.85
C GLY A 2 -9.23 2.02 -1.38
N GLY A 3 -9.24 3.11 -0.62
CA GLY A 3 -9.53 3.13 0.83
C GLY A 3 -9.25 4.50 1.46
N PRO A 4 -9.76 4.77 2.69
CA PRO A 4 -9.52 6.02 3.41
C PRO A 4 -8.06 6.14 3.88
N PHE A 5 -7.60 7.37 4.08
CA PHE A 5 -6.41 7.67 4.88
C PHE A 5 -6.72 7.62 6.38
N THR A 6 -5.66 7.58 7.19
CA THR A 6 -5.76 7.54 8.65
C THR A 6 -4.58 8.29 9.30
N PRO A 7 -4.82 9.05 10.39
CA PRO A 7 -3.77 9.74 11.12
C PRO A 7 -2.85 8.81 11.93
N SER A 8 -3.24 7.55 12.12
CA SER A 8 -2.47 6.58 12.90
C SER A 8 -1.08 6.31 12.31
N ASN A 9 -0.16 5.88 13.17
CA ASN A 9 1.16 5.40 12.77
C ASN A 9 1.06 4.01 12.11
N PHE A 10 2.14 3.55 11.47
CA PHE A 10 2.10 2.28 10.73
C PHE A 10 1.60 1.09 11.56
N GLY A 11 2.11 0.89 12.77
CA GLY A 11 1.75 -0.24 13.64
C GLY A 11 0.32 -0.21 14.16
N GLU A 12 -0.25 0.98 14.35
CA GLU A 12 -1.64 1.20 14.79
C GLU A 12 -2.63 0.89 13.66
N THR A 13 -2.24 1.14 12.41
CA THR A 13 -3.09 0.95 11.22
C THR A 13 -3.55 -0.51 11.03
N PHE A 14 -2.89 -1.47 11.68
CA PHE A 14 -3.35 -2.86 11.72
C PHE A 14 -4.64 -3.09 12.54
N SER A 15 -4.99 -2.22 13.51
CA SER A 15 -6.28 -2.32 14.21
C SER A 15 -7.39 -1.60 13.43
N ILE A 16 -7.77 -2.17 12.30
CA ILE A 16 -8.74 -1.64 11.33
C ILE A 16 -10.08 -1.21 11.99
N TRP A 17 -10.44 -1.81 13.13
CA TRP A 17 -11.69 -1.57 13.86
C TRP A 17 -11.63 -0.42 14.88
N ASP A 18 -10.48 -0.16 15.50
CA ASP A 18 -10.31 0.91 16.50
C ASP A 18 -9.79 2.22 15.88
N ASN A 19 -9.28 2.13 14.65
CA ASN A 19 -8.58 3.22 13.99
C ASN A 19 -9.52 4.38 13.62
N GLN A 20 -9.01 5.60 13.75
CA GLN A 20 -9.67 6.79 13.21
C GLN A 20 -9.37 6.90 11.71
N TYR A 21 -10.35 7.40 10.96
CA TYR A 21 -10.28 7.60 9.51
C TYR A 21 -10.41 9.07 9.16
N GLU A 22 -9.67 9.49 8.14
CA GLU A 22 -9.78 10.83 7.57
C GLU A 22 -10.92 10.90 6.54
N GLU A 23 -11.37 12.12 6.22
CA GLU A 23 -12.23 12.36 5.05
C GLU A 23 -11.45 12.19 3.73
N ASN A 24 -10.11 12.21 3.79
CA ASN A 24 -9.22 11.96 2.66
C ASN A 24 -9.21 10.47 2.28
N PHE A 25 -9.27 10.16 0.99
CA PHE A 25 -9.23 8.81 0.44
C PHE A 25 -8.19 8.64 -0.68
N PHE A 26 -7.75 7.40 -0.86
CA PHE A 26 -6.92 6.94 -1.96
C PHE A 26 -7.74 6.12 -2.96
N VAL A 27 -7.50 6.32 -4.25
CA VAL A 27 -7.91 5.39 -5.32
C VAL A 27 -6.78 5.23 -6.34
N GLY A 28 -6.49 4.01 -6.79
CA GLY A 28 -5.38 3.77 -7.72
C GLY A 28 -5.42 2.44 -8.45
N VAL A 29 -4.50 2.32 -9.41
CA VAL A 29 -4.27 1.15 -10.27
C VAL A 29 -2.78 0.83 -10.29
N GLY A 30 -2.45 -0.46 -10.25
CA GLY A 30 -1.07 -0.94 -10.25
C GLY A 30 -0.91 -2.18 -11.14
N TYR A 31 0.31 -2.41 -11.60
CA TYR A 31 0.72 -3.56 -12.38
C TYR A 31 1.84 -4.28 -11.63
N GLN A 32 1.67 -5.59 -11.42
CA GLN A 32 2.61 -6.45 -10.71
C GLN A 32 3.12 -7.55 -11.66
N HIS A 33 4.42 -7.79 -11.68
CA HIS A 33 5.05 -8.80 -12.53
C HIS A 33 6.06 -9.63 -11.74
N PHE A 34 5.90 -10.96 -11.73
CA PHE A 34 6.81 -11.87 -11.06
C PHE A 34 7.96 -12.29 -11.98
N LEU A 35 9.19 -12.03 -11.53
CA LEU A 35 10.43 -12.28 -12.26
C LEU A 35 11.08 -13.61 -11.87
N TYR A 36 10.79 -14.11 -10.67
CA TYR A 36 11.40 -15.32 -10.12
C TYR A 36 10.43 -16.05 -9.19
N SER A 37 10.48 -17.39 -9.22
CA SER A 37 9.68 -18.28 -8.38
C SER A 37 10.56 -19.44 -7.92
N TYR A 38 10.57 -19.72 -6.62
CA TYR A 38 11.38 -20.77 -6.02
C TYR A 38 10.71 -21.36 -4.78
N GLY A 39 10.39 -22.65 -4.83
CA GLY A 39 9.73 -23.35 -3.73
C GLY A 39 8.45 -22.62 -3.30
N SER A 40 8.42 -22.14 -2.06
CA SER A 40 7.28 -21.45 -1.46
C SER A 40 7.30 -19.92 -1.58
N PHE A 41 8.05 -19.36 -2.55
CA PHE A 41 8.33 -17.93 -2.63
C PHE A 41 8.37 -17.40 -4.06
N ARG A 42 7.81 -16.21 -4.28
CA ARG A 42 7.84 -15.46 -5.55
C ARG A 42 8.43 -14.06 -5.34
N LEU A 43 9.33 -13.65 -6.23
CA LEU A 43 9.87 -12.30 -6.31
C LEU A 43 9.42 -11.61 -7.60
N GLY A 44 9.03 -10.35 -7.47
CA GLY A 44 8.55 -9.53 -8.58
C GLY A 44 8.79 -8.04 -8.37
N VAL A 45 8.17 -7.26 -9.23
CA VAL A 45 8.08 -5.80 -9.14
C VAL A 45 6.63 -5.37 -9.24
N GLU A 46 6.26 -4.30 -8.54
CA GLU A 46 4.99 -3.60 -8.73
C GLU A 46 5.28 -2.13 -9.03
N ALA A 47 4.50 -1.53 -9.92
CA ALA A 47 4.44 -0.09 -10.12
C ALA A 47 2.98 0.34 -10.32
N GLY A 48 2.62 1.55 -9.91
CA GLY A 48 1.25 2.03 -10.04
C GLY A 48 1.09 3.54 -9.89
N ILE A 49 -0.12 4.00 -10.19
CA ILE A 49 -0.53 5.40 -10.09
C ILE A 49 -1.88 5.52 -9.37
N GLY A 50 -2.05 6.61 -8.64
CA GLY A 50 -3.24 6.86 -7.83
C GLY A 50 -3.56 8.34 -7.69
N LEU A 51 -4.77 8.58 -7.20
CA LEU A 51 -5.28 9.87 -6.77
C LEU A 51 -5.56 9.81 -5.28
N ARG A 52 -5.12 10.85 -4.58
CA ARG A 52 -5.37 11.15 -3.17
C ARG A 52 -6.30 12.35 -3.16
N ALA A 53 -7.48 12.24 -2.58
CA ALA A 53 -8.51 13.27 -2.66
C ALA A 53 -9.33 13.36 -1.38
N GLY A 54 -9.87 14.54 -1.09
CA GLY A 54 -10.63 14.85 0.11
C GLY A 54 -10.69 16.36 0.27
N GLU A 55 -10.07 16.88 1.32
CA GLU A 55 -9.90 18.32 1.54
C GLU A 55 -8.99 18.96 0.47
N ASN A 56 -7.92 18.25 0.10
CA ASN A 56 -6.96 18.60 -0.93
C ASN A 56 -6.80 17.45 -1.94
N GLY A 57 -6.11 17.70 -3.06
CA GLY A 57 -5.91 16.72 -4.14
C GLY A 57 -4.44 16.55 -4.53
N SER A 58 -3.99 15.30 -4.60
CA SER A 58 -2.66 14.94 -5.12
C SER A 58 -2.71 13.70 -6.00
N ALA A 59 -1.84 13.63 -7.01
CA ALA A 59 -1.49 12.36 -7.62
C ALA A 59 -0.42 11.63 -6.77
N GLU A 60 -0.35 10.31 -6.89
CA GLU A 60 0.74 9.48 -6.38
C GLU A 60 1.23 8.52 -7.47
N VAL A 61 2.53 8.28 -7.51
CA VAL A 61 3.17 7.19 -8.26
C VAL A 61 4.04 6.38 -7.32
N TRP A 62 3.92 5.05 -7.36
CA TRP A 62 4.76 4.14 -6.56
C TRP A 62 5.43 3.07 -7.42
N GLY A 63 6.56 2.56 -6.93
CA GLY A 63 7.30 1.47 -7.55
C GLY A 63 8.18 0.75 -6.54
N GLY A 64 8.22 -0.58 -6.60
CA GLY A 64 8.95 -1.39 -5.63
C GLY A 64 9.11 -2.86 -6.03
N THR A 65 9.84 -3.61 -5.21
CA THR A 65 9.93 -5.07 -5.29
C THR A 65 8.79 -5.71 -4.51
N VAL A 66 8.35 -6.88 -4.99
CA VAL A 66 7.31 -7.70 -4.34
C VAL A 66 7.94 -8.99 -3.86
N ALA A 67 7.74 -9.30 -2.59
CA ALA A 67 8.06 -10.57 -1.96
C ALA A 67 6.75 -11.26 -1.55
N GLN A 68 6.41 -12.38 -2.19
CA GLN A 68 5.14 -13.09 -1.96
C GLN A 68 5.39 -14.54 -1.54
N LEU A 69 4.69 -14.98 -0.50
CA LEU A 69 4.73 -16.35 -0.01
C LEU A 69 3.69 -17.23 -0.73
N THR A 70 3.82 -18.55 -0.61
CA THR A 70 2.84 -19.51 -1.11
C THR A 70 1.46 -19.37 -0.47
N ASN A 71 0.45 -19.74 -1.25
CA ASN A 71 -0.95 -19.91 -0.91
C ASN A 71 -1.12 -20.75 0.37
N PHE A 72 -1.99 -20.30 1.28
CA PHE A 72 -2.52 -21.08 2.38
C PHE A 72 -3.98 -21.41 2.09
N ASP A 73 -4.28 -22.69 1.93
CA ASP A 73 -5.59 -23.13 1.42
C ASP A 73 -6.56 -23.40 2.58
N ILE A 74 -7.73 -22.75 2.55
CA ILE A 74 -8.81 -22.91 3.52
C ILE A 74 -10.08 -23.32 2.76
N GLY A 75 -10.29 -24.63 2.63
CA GLY A 75 -11.38 -25.18 1.82
C GLY A 75 -11.11 -24.95 0.33
N ALA A 76 -11.89 -24.07 -0.30
CA ALA A 76 -11.75 -23.69 -1.71
C ALA A 76 -11.27 -22.22 -1.90
N LEU A 77 -10.62 -21.67 -0.86
CA LEU A 77 -10.05 -20.32 -0.83
C LEU A 77 -8.53 -20.41 -0.63
N ASN A 78 -7.78 -19.70 -1.47
CA ASN A 78 -6.33 -19.58 -1.39
C ASN A 78 -6.00 -18.22 -0.75
N ILE A 79 -5.29 -18.19 0.38
CA ILE A 79 -4.84 -16.95 1.03
C ILE A 79 -3.36 -16.74 0.74
N THR A 80 -2.99 -15.64 0.09
CA THR A 80 -1.63 -15.38 -0.40
C THR A 80 -1.08 -14.09 0.21
N PRO A 81 -0.20 -14.16 1.23
CA PRO A 81 0.40 -12.97 1.83
C PRO A 81 1.64 -12.48 1.05
N SER A 82 1.74 -11.16 0.90
CA SER A 82 2.85 -10.47 0.22
C SER A 82 3.32 -9.24 0.99
N ILE A 83 4.53 -8.80 0.67
CA ILE A 83 5.07 -7.49 1.04
C ILE A 83 5.55 -6.81 -0.24
N ILE A 84 5.18 -5.55 -0.44
CA ILE A 84 5.75 -4.66 -1.44
C ILE A 84 6.62 -3.64 -0.71
N PHE A 85 7.85 -3.40 -1.20
CA PHE A 85 8.75 -2.37 -0.67
C PHE A 85 9.45 -1.59 -1.79
N GLY A 86 9.50 -0.27 -1.67
CA GLY A 86 10.12 0.60 -2.66
C GLY A 86 9.97 2.07 -2.31
N LEU A 87 9.61 2.89 -3.30
CA LEU A 87 9.42 4.33 -3.16
C LEU A 87 8.06 4.76 -3.69
N SER A 88 7.49 5.85 -3.16
CA SER A 88 6.41 6.57 -3.80
C SER A 88 6.54 8.09 -3.71
N ALA A 89 6.16 8.75 -4.80
CA ALA A 89 6.27 10.18 -5.03
C ALA A 89 4.88 10.79 -5.21
N VAL A 90 4.64 11.95 -4.59
CA VAL A 90 3.37 12.69 -4.65
C VAL A 90 3.56 14.09 -5.21
N THR A 91 2.50 14.64 -5.80
CA THR A 91 2.49 16.02 -6.31
C THR A 91 2.23 17.05 -5.21
N ASP A 92 1.48 16.68 -4.18
CA ASP A 92 1.14 17.50 -3.02
C ASP A 92 0.83 16.60 -1.80
N TYR A 93 0.57 17.22 -0.66
CA TYR A 93 0.27 16.55 0.61
C TYR A 93 -1.23 16.66 0.94
N VAL A 94 -1.80 15.64 1.58
CA VAL A 94 -3.22 15.63 2.01
C VAL A 94 -3.34 15.20 3.46
N GLY A 95 -4.32 15.76 4.17
CA GLY A 95 -4.65 15.39 5.54
C GLY A 95 -3.46 15.40 6.49
N VAL A 96 -3.32 14.34 7.29
CA VAL A 96 -2.27 14.23 8.31
C VAL A 96 -0.85 14.43 7.76
N GLU A 97 -0.60 14.09 6.48
CA GLU A 97 0.71 14.28 5.87
C GLU A 97 1.02 15.77 5.66
N ALA A 98 0.03 16.59 5.34
CA ALA A 98 0.22 18.03 5.18
C ALA A 98 0.65 18.69 6.50
N ASP A 99 -0.01 18.35 7.60
CA ASP A 99 0.36 18.81 8.95
C ASP A 99 1.76 18.33 9.36
N ARG A 100 2.08 17.06 9.08
CA ARG A 100 3.39 16.47 9.39
C ARG A 100 4.53 17.08 8.57
N VAL A 101 4.31 17.37 7.28
CA VAL A 101 5.30 18.06 6.43
C VAL A 101 5.44 19.53 6.80
N ALA A 102 4.35 20.20 7.22
CA ALA A 102 4.44 21.54 7.78
C ALA A 102 5.25 21.57 9.10
N ALA A 103 5.08 20.56 9.97
CA ALA A 103 5.87 20.41 11.20
C ALA A 103 7.34 20.03 10.94
N LEU A 104 7.62 19.25 9.89
CA LEU A 104 8.97 18.92 9.42
C LEU A 104 9.73 20.17 8.90
N GLY A 105 9.00 21.20 8.47
CA GLY A 105 9.56 22.49 8.04
C GLY A 105 10.22 22.47 6.65
N HIS A 106 10.22 21.33 5.95
CA HIS A 106 10.69 21.21 4.58
C HIS A 106 9.89 20.15 3.79
N PRO A 107 9.80 20.27 2.45
CA PRO A 107 9.14 19.26 1.61
C PRO A 107 9.76 17.86 1.75
N ALA A 108 8.92 16.83 1.62
CA ALA A 108 9.32 15.43 1.56
C ALA A 108 8.47 14.64 0.53
N PRO A 109 8.45 15.04 -0.77
CA PRO A 109 7.50 14.51 -1.74
C PRO A 109 7.79 13.05 -2.15
N VAL A 110 9.02 12.56 -1.98
CA VAL A 110 9.45 11.18 -2.28
C VAL A 110 9.77 10.48 -0.97
N LEU A 111 9.09 9.36 -0.69
CA LEU A 111 9.20 8.60 0.55
C LEU A 111 9.34 7.10 0.26
N PHE A 112 9.72 6.32 1.28
CA PHE A 112 9.65 4.86 1.20
C PHE A 112 8.19 4.42 1.18
N TYR A 113 7.90 3.47 0.30
CA TYR A 113 6.62 2.82 0.16
C TYR A 113 6.72 1.41 0.71
N PHE A 114 5.82 1.05 1.63
CA PHE A 114 5.75 -0.30 2.20
C PHE A 114 4.29 -0.74 2.24
N THR A 115 3.99 -1.94 1.75
CA THR A 115 2.65 -2.53 1.91
C THR A 115 2.71 -3.99 2.33
N PRO A 116 2.28 -4.35 3.55
CA PRO A 116 1.84 -5.71 3.82
C PRO A 116 0.48 -5.93 3.14
N GLU A 117 0.36 -6.99 2.35
CA GLU A 117 -0.82 -7.35 1.57
C GLU A 117 -1.26 -8.79 1.87
N ILE A 118 -2.57 -9.01 1.92
CA ILE A 118 -3.17 -10.35 1.90
C ILE A 118 -4.14 -10.42 0.73
N ALA A 119 -3.83 -11.27 -0.25
CA ALA A 119 -4.72 -11.58 -1.37
C ALA A 119 -5.51 -12.88 -1.10
N ILE A 120 -6.72 -12.97 -1.65
CA ILE A 120 -7.64 -14.11 -1.53
C ILE A 120 -8.20 -14.43 -2.92
N SER A 121 -7.96 -15.64 -3.42
CA SER A 121 -8.57 -16.20 -4.63
C SER A 121 -9.35 -17.48 -4.34
N SER A 122 -10.14 -17.99 -5.29
CA SER A 122 -10.78 -19.32 -5.19
C SER A 122 -10.27 -20.25 -6.28
N ASP A 123 -10.20 -21.55 -5.98
CA ASP A 123 -9.85 -22.61 -6.95
C ASP A 123 -10.73 -22.61 -8.20
N THR A 124 -11.95 -22.07 -8.08
CA THR A 124 -12.93 -22.01 -9.17
C THR A 124 -12.66 -20.90 -10.19
N ASN A 125 -11.98 -19.83 -9.77
CA ASN A 125 -11.66 -18.64 -10.56
C ASN A 125 -10.25 -18.12 -10.14
N PRO A 126 -9.18 -18.92 -10.29
CA PRO A 126 -7.86 -18.62 -9.74
C PRO A 126 -7.15 -17.47 -10.47
N GLU A 127 -7.68 -16.99 -11.58
CA GLU A 127 -7.23 -15.78 -12.27
C GLU A 127 -7.69 -14.49 -11.60
N TRP A 128 -8.66 -14.54 -10.67
CA TRP A 128 -9.12 -13.39 -9.89
C TRP A 128 -8.74 -13.50 -8.41
N GLU A 129 -8.23 -12.41 -7.85
CA GLU A 129 -8.03 -12.26 -6.40
C GLU A 129 -8.56 -10.91 -5.89
N ALA A 130 -9.23 -10.94 -4.74
CA ALA A 130 -9.47 -9.75 -3.92
C ALA A 130 -8.30 -9.57 -2.96
N PHE A 131 -7.94 -8.35 -2.58
CA PHE A 131 -6.85 -8.12 -1.64
C PHE A 131 -7.13 -6.98 -0.66
N VAL A 132 -6.49 -7.06 0.51
CA VAL A 132 -6.40 -5.99 1.50
C VAL A 132 -4.93 -5.68 1.76
N ARG A 133 -4.56 -4.38 1.81
CA ARG A 133 -3.19 -3.96 2.15
C ARG A 133 -3.13 -2.59 2.80
N ILE A 134 -2.13 -2.36 3.63
CA ILE A 134 -1.85 -1.02 4.18
C ILE A 134 -0.90 -0.31 3.21
N GLN A 135 -1.28 0.85 2.66
CA GLN A 135 -0.34 1.75 2.02
C GLN A 135 0.31 2.65 3.06
N HIS A 136 1.56 2.35 3.39
CA HIS A 136 2.39 3.15 4.28
C HIS A 136 3.42 3.95 3.48
N ARG A 137 3.53 5.24 3.82
CA ARG A 137 4.57 6.15 3.32
C ARG A 137 5.34 6.74 4.49
N SER A 138 6.67 6.61 4.50
CA SER A 138 7.53 7.24 5.52
C SER A 138 8.95 7.50 5.02
N GLY A 139 9.70 8.33 5.74
CA GLY A 139 11.11 8.57 5.49
C GLY A 139 12.06 7.49 6.02
N GLY A 140 11.52 6.34 6.47
CA GLY A 140 12.31 5.17 6.87
C GLY A 140 13.22 5.43 8.07
N PHE A 141 12.65 5.81 9.22
CA PHE A 141 13.38 6.12 10.46
C PHE A 141 14.49 7.19 10.29
N GLY A 142 14.23 8.24 9.50
CA GLY A 142 15.21 9.30 9.22
C GLY A 142 16.16 9.02 8.05
N THR A 143 16.03 7.87 7.37
CA THR A 143 16.94 7.47 6.28
C THR A 143 16.85 8.37 5.03
N ILE A 144 15.65 8.89 4.72
CA ILE A 144 15.44 9.91 3.67
C ILE A 144 14.61 11.12 4.13
N ALA A 145 13.84 10.98 5.22
CA ALA A 145 13.12 12.08 5.88
C ALA A 145 12.75 11.69 7.33
N GLU A 146 12.54 12.66 8.20
CA GLU A 146 12.20 12.45 9.63
C GLU A 146 10.67 12.42 9.83
N ILE A 147 9.97 11.52 9.12
CA ILE A 147 8.49 11.50 9.04
C ILE A 147 7.90 10.08 8.87
N ASP A 148 6.87 9.72 9.65
CA ASP A 148 5.84 8.72 9.28
C ASP A 148 4.69 9.52 8.66
N ALA A 149 4.53 9.46 7.34
CA ALA A 149 3.81 10.50 6.60
C ALA A 149 2.32 10.21 6.52
N SER A 150 1.93 9.10 5.89
CA SER A 150 0.54 8.73 5.67
C SER A 150 0.35 7.23 5.66
N ASN A 151 -0.77 6.79 6.23
CA ASN A 151 -1.21 5.40 6.19
C ASN A 151 -2.62 5.33 5.58
N ALA A 152 -2.89 4.30 4.77
CA ALA A 152 -4.22 4.05 4.19
C ALA A 152 -4.48 2.53 4.04
N PRO A 153 -5.40 1.92 4.82
CA PRO A 153 -5.86 0.57 4.54
C PRO A 153 -6.72 0.56 3.28
N VAL A 154 -6.31 -0.25 2.30
CA VAL A 154 -6.83 -0.28 0.93
C VAL A 154 -7.39 -1.66 0.59
N VAL A 155 -8.57 -1.68 -0.02
CA VAL A 155 -9.18 -2.86 -0.64
C VAL A 155 -8.98 -2.84 -2.16
N GLY A 156 -8.83 -4.01 -2.76
CA GLY A 156 -8.61 -4.12 -4.20
C GLY A 156 -9.04 -5.44 -4.81
N PHE A 157 -9.01 -5.47 -6.14
CA PHE A 157 -9.16 -6.66 -6.97
C PHE A 157 -8.01 -6.66 -7.97
N ARG A 158 -7.41 -7.82 -8.23
CA ARG A 158 -6.32 -8.03 -9.19
C ARG A 158 -6.69 -9.19 -10.12
N TYR A 159 -6.36 -9.05 -11.39
CA TYR A 159 -6.38 -10.14 -12.37
C TYR A 159 -4.97 -10.71 -12.53
N ARG A 160 -4.85 -12.04 -12.57
CA ARG A 160 -3.59 -12.77 -12.75
C ARG A 160 -3.49 -13.29 -14.18
N PHE A 161 -2.34 -13.10 -14.79
CA PHE A 161 -2.00 -13.41 -16.19
C PHE A 161 -0.68 -14.21 -16.26
#